data_AF-A0A2N3WQM1-F1
#
_entry.id   AF-A0A2N3WQM1-F1
#
_cell.length_a   1.000
_cell.length_b   1.000
_cell.length_c   1.000
_cell.angle_alpha   90.00
_cell.angle_beta   90.00
_cell.angle_gamma   90.00
#
_symmetry.space_group_name_H-M   'P 1'
#
loop_
_entity.id
_entity.type
_entity.pdbx_description
1 polymer ?
#
loop_
_entity_poly.entity_id
_entity_poly.type
_entity_poly.pdbx_seq_one_letter_code
_entity_poly.pdbx_strand_id
1 'polypeptide(L)'
;MTADGESGAAETLFGDGVPSGACAVCPHGNDLHDAVASRYCAATASGGLHRRCACSSETLATTRKARKEDRIMPDEITYVSRYDQRIASVRAVLEEDTGLTGAACQALAVRLLRLIDEAPEKLRR
;
A
#
# COMPACT_ATOMS: atom_id res chain seq x y z
N MET A 1 46.20 47.25 0.54
CA MET A 1 46.01 46.37 -0.63
C MET A 1 44.91 45.40 -0.24
N THR A 2 43.76 45.60 -0.88
CA THR A 2 42.49 44.92 -0.66
C THR A 2 42.60 43.44 -1.03
N ALA A 3 42.08 42.57 -0.17
CA ALA A 3 41.73 41.20 -0.55
C ALA A 3 40.23 41.20 -0.84
N ASP A 4 39.92 41.15 -2.13
CA ASP A 4 38.70 40.59 -2.73
C ASP A 4 38.45 39.19 -2.09
N GLY A 5 37.24 38.70 -1.81
CA GLY A 5 36.00 38.75 -2.57
C GLY A 5 35.47 37.31 -2.70
N GLU A 6 34.14 37.16 -2.67
CA GLU A 6 33.32 35.96 -3.02
C GLU A 6 33.14 34.87 -1.94
N SER A 7 31.95 34.72 -1.33
CA SER A 7 30.63 34.28 -1.84
C SER A 7 30.56 32.81 -2.26
N GLY A 8 29.70 32.06 -1.58
CA GLY A 8 28.67 31.28 -2.28
C GLY A 8 28.64 29.76 -2.09
N ALA A 9 27.42 29.30 -1.81
CA ALA A 9 26.87 27.97 -2.08
C ALA A 9 27.10 26.85 -1.04
N ALA A 10 26.01 26.58 -0.33
CA ALA A 10 25.68 25.29 0.26
C ALA A 10 25.65 24.22 -0.83
N GLU A 11 26.38 23.13 -0.65
CA GLU A 11 26.07 21.86 -1.30
C GLU A 11 26.12 20.76 -0.26
N THR A 12 24.92 20.44 0.22
CA THR A 12 24.58 19.14 0.74
C THR A 12 24.92 18.12 -0.34
N LEU A 13 26.00 17.39 -0.11
CA LEU A 13 26.36 16.21 -0.88
C LEU A 13 25.28 15.14 -0.63
N PHE A 14 24.17 15.25 -1.35
CA PHE A 14 23.25 14.15 -1.60
C PHE A 14 23.99 13.17 -2.51
N GLY A 15 24.69 12.23 -1.87
CA GLY A 15 25.47 11.20 -2.55
C GLY A 15 24.64 10.47 -3.60
N ASP A 16 25.28 10.32 -4.75
CA ASP A 16 24.91 9.50 -5.90
C ASP A 16 23.96 8.35 -5.57
N GLY A 17 22.83 8.37 -6.26
CA GLY A 17 21.93 7.23 -6.34
C GLY A 17 22.66 6.02 -6.91
N VAL A 18 22.94 5.04 -6.06
CA VAL A 18 23.09 3.64 -6.48
C VAL A 18 21.81 2.88 -6.12
N PRO A 19 20.76 2.89 -6.94
CA PRO A 19 19.68 1.93 -6.78
C PRO A 19 19.81 0.84 -7.84
N SER A 20 20.61 -0.19 -7.57
CA SER A 20 20.45 -1.50 -8.24
C SER A 20 21.03 -2.62 -7.39
N GLY A 21 20.63 -2.65 -6.12
CA GLY A 21 20.70 -3.87 -5.32
C GLY A 21 19.40 -4.65 -5.50
N ALA A 22 19.49 -5.96 -5.71
CA ALA A 22 18.32 -6.82 -5.52
C ALA A 22 17.92 -6.78 -4.03
N CYS A 23 16.61 -6.75 -3.76
CA CYS A 23 16.13 -6.88 -2.38
C CYS A 23 16.39 -8.32 -1.90
N ALA A 24 17.03 -8.50 -0.75
CA ALA A 24 17.23 -9.83 -0.17
C ALA A 24 15.94 -10.43 0.42
N VAL A 25 14.88 -9.63 0.54
CA VAL A 25 13.62 -10.00 1.22
C VAL A 25 12.47 -10.24 0.25
N CYS A 26 12.39 -9.51 -0.86
CA CYS A 26 11.28 -9.55 -1.80
C CYS A 26 11.80 -9.88 -3.21
N PRO A 27 11.02 -10.54 -4.08
CA PRO A 27 11.49 -11.00 -5.40
C PRO A 27 11.57 -9.89 -6.47
N HIS A 28 11.66 -8.62 -6.08
CA HIS A 28 11.79 -7.47 -6.98
C HIS A 28 12.98 -6.58 -6.59
N GLY A 29 13.32 -5.64 -7.48
CA GLY A 29 14.41 -4.69 -7.26
C GLY A 29 14.12 -3.69 -6.13
N ASN A 30 15.17 -3.13 -5.55
CA ASN A 30 15.09 -2.10 -4.52
C ASN A 30 14.53 -0.77 -5.04
N ASP A 31 14.58 -0.52 -6.35
CA ASP A 31 14.02 0.64 -7.03
C ASP A 31 12.48 0.72 -6.91
N LEU A 32 11.83 -0.40 -6.61
CA LEU A 32 10.40 -0.48 -6.36
C LEU A 32 10.02 -0.21 -4.91
N HIS A 33 10.99 0.10 -4.04
CA HIS A 33 10.71 0.48 -2.67
C HIS A 33 10.44 1.98 -2.56
N ASP A 34 9.34 2.34 -1.91
CA ASP A 34 9.24 3.65 -1.28
C ASP A 34 9.98 3.67 0.08
N ALA A 35 9.98 4.82 0.73
CA ALA A 35 10.62 4.99 2.04
C ALA A 35 10.04 4.08 3.13
N VAL A 36 8.77 3.67 3.00
CA VAL A 36 8.10 2.76 3.94
C VAL A 36 8.53 1.33 3.67
N ALA A 37 8.43 0.86 2.43
CA ALA A 37 8.86 -0.46 1.98
C ALA A 37 10.32 -0.74 2.33
N SER A 38 11.20 0.25 2.14
CA SER A 38 12.63 0.14 2.49
C SER A 38 12.85 -0.20 3.98
N ARG A 39 12.11 0.46 4.89
CA ARG A 39 12.21 0.23 6.35
C ARG A 39 11.70 -1.15 6.74
N TYR A 40 10.60 -1.59 6.13
CA TYR A 40 10.03 -2.91 6.38
C TYR A 40 10.96 -4.04 5.89
N CYS A 41 11.57 -3.89 4.71
CA CYS A 41 12.53 -4.85 4.19
C CYS A 41 13.78 -4.91 5.08
N ALA A 42 14.32 -3.77 5.52
CA ALA A 42 15.46 -3.75 6.44
C ALA A 42 15.14 -4.45 7.78
N ALA A 43 13.97 -4.19 8.36
CA ALA A 43 13.54 -4.82 9.60
C ALA A 43 13.23 -6.32 9.45
N THR A 44 12.78 -6.76 8.27
CA THR A 44 12.56 -8.18 7.97
C THR A 44 13.90 -8.90 7.79
N ALA A 45 14.85 -8.27 7.09
CA ALA A 45 16.21 -8.81 6.90
C ALA A 45 16.97 -8.94 8.24
N SER A 46 16.76 -8.03 9.18
CA SER A 46 17.35 -8.12 10.52
C SER A 46 16.61 -9.09 11.46
N GLY A 47 15.59 -9.80 10.97
CA GLY A 47 14.79 -10.74 11.76
C GLY A 47 13.83 -10.06 12.76
N GLY A 48 13.69 -8.74 12.72
CA GLY A 48 12.81 -7.97 13.60
C GLY A 48 11.33 -8.04 13.23
N LEU A 49 10.98 -8.59 12.06
CA LEU A 49 9.61 -8.82 11.61
C LEU A 49 9.44 -10.25 11.08
N HIS A 50 8.50 -10.99 11.67
CA HIS A 50 8.12 -12.34 11.21
C HIS A 50 7.11 -12.35 10.05
N ARG A 51 6.68 -11.17 9.58
CA ARG A 51 5.69 -11.02 8.51
C ARG A 51 6.34 -10.56 7.20
N ARG A 52 5.68 -10.85 6.08
CA ARG A 52 6.13 -10.49 4.73
C ARG A 52 6.25 -8.96 4.55
N CYS A 53 7.11 -8.53 3.62
CA CYS A 53 7.36 -7.12 3.32
C CYS A 53 6.06 -6.37 2.93
N ALA A 54 6.02 -5.05 3.18
CA ALA A 54 4.87 -4.20 2.88
C ALA A 54 4.75 -3.81 1.39
N CYS A 55 5.57 -4.40 0.52
CA CYS A 55 5.55 -4.12 -0.91
C CYS A 55 4.21 -4.56 -1.51
N SER A 56 3.52 -3.64 -2.20
CA SER A 56 2.29 -3.93 -2.93
C SER A 56 2.57 -4.99 -3.99
N SER A 57 1.74 -6.04 -4.06
CA SER A 57 1.90 -7.16 -4.99
C SER A 57 1.83 -6.79 -6.48
N GLU A 58 1.50 -5.54 -6.82
CA GLU A 58 1.48 -5.03 -8.20
C GLU A 58 2.87 -4.73 -8.79
N THR A 59 3.89 -4.50 -7.96
CA THR A 59 5.26 -4.29 -8.46
C THR A 59 5.98 -5.59 -8.86
N LEU A 60 5.31 -6.75 -8.73
CA LEU A 60 5.85 -8.07 -9.12
C LEU A 60 5.66 -8.43 -10.60
N ALA A 61 4.93 -7.62 -11.39
CA ALA A 61 4.41 -8.06 -12.69
C ALA A 61 5.13 -7.52 -13.95
N THR A 62 6.13 -6.63 -13.86
CA THR A 62 6.58 -5.91 -15.07
C THR A 62 8.09 -5.77 -15.23
N THR A 63 8.78 -6.91 -15.23
CA THR A 63 9.82 -7.08 -16.26
C THR A 63 9.43 -8.26 -17.14
N ARG A 64 9.28 -7.98 -18.45
CA ARG A 64 9.08 -8.90 -19.59
C ARG A 64 7.62 -9.10 -20.08
N LYS A 65 7.07 -8.08 -20.74
CA LYS A 65 6.51 -8.12 -22.12
C LYS A 65 5.88 -6.76 -22.46
N ALA A 66 6.61 -5.87 -23.14
CA ALA A 66 6.46 -5.63 -24.58
C ALA A 66 5.02 -5.19 -24.95
N ARG A 67 4.76 -3.88 -25.05
CA ARG A 67 4.92 -3.11 -26.30
C ARG A 67 4.13 -3.74 -27.46
N LYS A 68 2.80 -3.67 -27.42
CA LYS A 68 1.96 -3.48 -28.61
C LYS A 68 0.59 -2.93 -28.21
N GLU A 69 0.40 -1.65 -28.47
CA GLU A 69 -0.84 -0.99 -28.90
C GLU A 69 -2.16 -1.59 -28.38
N ASP A 70 -2.66 -1.06 -27.27
CA ASP A 70 -4.07 -0.67 -27.19
C ASP A 70 -4.18 0.47 -26.19
N ARG A 71 -4.51 1.65 -26.72
CA ARG A 71 -4.58 2.91 -25.97
C ARG A 71 -5.93 2.93 -25.24
N ILE A 72 -6.07 2.08 -24.23
CA ILE A 72 -7.10 2.24 -23.21
C ILE A 72 -6.42 3.05 -22.10
N MET A 73 -6.70 4.35 -22.04
CA MET A 73 -6.54 5.11 -20.80
C MET A 73 -7.34 4.31 -19.75
N PRO A 74 -6.72 3.75 -18.70
CA PRO A 74 -7.49 3.16 -17.62
C PRO A 74 -8.31 4.30 -17.02
N ASP A 75 -9.59 4.32 -17.38
CA ASP A 75 -10.58 5.25 -16.90
C ASP A 75 -10.47 5.25 -15.37
N GLU A 76 -10.10 6.41 -14.83
CA GLU A 76 -10.14 6.79 -13.42
C GLU A 76 -9.97 5.63 -12.43
N ILE A 77 -8.75 5.46 -11.90
CA ILE A 77 -8.46 4.52 -10.80
C ILE A 77 -9.42 4.83 -9.65
N THR A 78 -10.54 4.11 -9.61
CA THR A 78 -11.59 4.32 -8.63
C THR A 78 -11.06 3.74 -7.33
N TYR A 79 -10.65 4.62 -6.43
CA TYR A 79 -10.19 4.20 -5.11
C TYR A 79 -11.36 3.57 -4.34
N VAL A 80 -11.42 2.24 -4.31
CA VAL A 80 -12.37 1.51 -3.49
C VAL A 80 -11.78 1.37 -2.10
N SER A 81 -12.40 2.04 -1.12
CA SER A 81 -12.02 1.82 0.28
C SER A 81 -12.24 0.36 0.65
N ARG A 82 -11.25 -0.27 1.31
CA ARG A 82 -11.40 -1.63 1.87
C ARG A 82 -12.63 -1.75 2.76
N TYR A 83 -13.02 -0.66 3.41
CA TYR A 83 -14.23 -0.62 4.24
C TYR A 83 -15.50 -0.78 3.41
N ASP A 84 -15.58 -0.10 2.26
CA ASP A 84 -16.74 -0.19 1.36
C ASP A 84 -16.83 -1.59 0.75
N GLN A 85 -15.69 -2.20 0.42
CA GLN A 85 -15.65 -3.58 -0.05
C GLN A 85 -16.14 -4.58 1.00
N ARG A 86 -15.81 -4.38 2.30
CA ARG A 86 -16.35 -5.19 3.41
C ARG A 86 -17.86 -5.01 3.53
N ILE A 87 -18.37 -3.77 3.42
CA ILE A 87 -19.82 -3.51 3.46
C ILE A 87 -20.53 -4.24 2.32
N ALA A 88 -20.02 -4.15 1.10
CA ALA A 88 -20.60 -4.83 -0.06
C ALA A 88 -20.65 -6.35 0.13
N SER A 89 -19.58 -6.94 0.68
CA SER A 89 -19.50 -8.37 0.97
C SER A 89 -20.55 -8.80 2.01
N VAL A 90 -20.68 -8.05 3.12
CA VAL A 90 -21.68 -8.35 4.16
C VAL A 90 -23.11 -8.18 3.64
N ARG A 91 -23.34 -7.18 2.79
CA ARG A 91 -24.65 -6.98 2.16
C ARG A 91 -25.04 -8.14 1.27
N ALA A 92 -24.12 -8.66 0.46
CA ALA A 92 -24.40 -9.82 -0.40
C ALA A 92 -24.89 -11.01 0.44
N VAL A 93 -24.23 -11.29 1.56
CA VAL A 93 -24.63 -12.36 2.50
C VAL A 93 -25.99 -12.09 3.13
N LEU A 94 -26.23 -10.86 3.60
CA LEU A 94 -27.53 -10.50 4.19
C LEU A 94 -28.67 -10.61 3.17
N GLU A 95 -28.45 -10.17 1.93
CA GLU A 95 -29.42 -10.26 0.85
C GLU A 95 -29.75 -11.73 0.53
N GLU A 96 -28.74 -12.61 0.48
CA GLU A 96 -28.88 -14.05 0.24
C GLU A 96 -29.63 -14.77 1.37
N ASP A 97 -29.22 -14.55 2.63
CA ASP A 97 -29.70 -15.34 3.78
C ASP A 97 -31.04 -14.84 4.34
N THR A 98 -31.33 -13.55 4.20
CA THR A 98 -32.50 -12.93 4.87
C THR A 98 -33.48 -12.27 3.91
N GLY A 99 -33.11 -12.10 2.63
CA GLY A 99 -33.89 -11.33 1.66
C GLY A 99 -33.93 -9.82 1.95
N LEU A 100 -33.14 -9.35 2.93
CA LEU A 100 -33.10 -7.94 3.32
C LEU A 100 -32.27 -7.15 2.29
N THR A 101 -32.89 -6.16 1.64
CA THR A 101 -32.25 -5.37 0.58
C THR A 101 -32.23 -3.87 0.89
N GLY A 102 -31.53 -3.10 0.06
CA GLY A 102 -31.59 -1.63 0.07
C GLY A 102 -30.97 -0.97 1.32
N ALA A 103 -31.52 0.17 1.72
CA ALA A 103 -30.93 1.01 2.77
C ALA A 103 -30.92 0.34 4.15
N ALA A 104 -31.90 -0.52 4.45
CA ALA A 104 -31.93 -1.28 5.70
C ALA A 104 -30.80 -2.31 5.75
N CYS A 105 -30.53 -3.00 4.64
CA CYS A 105 -29.41 -3.92 4.51
C CYS A 105 -28.06 -3.21 4.63
N GLN A 106 -27.90 -2.06 3.99
CA GLN A 106 -26.71 -1.20 4.13
C GLN A 106 -26.49 -0.77 5.59
N ALA A 107 -27.54 -0.30 6.27
CA ALA A 107 -27.44 0.15 7.65
C ALA A 107 -27.08 -1.00 8.60
N LEU A 108 -27.65 -2.19 8.40
CA LEU A 108 -27.32 -3.37 9.19
C LEU A 108 -25.87 -3.83 8.96
N ALA A 109 -25.43 -3.90 7.71
CA ALA A 109 -24.06 -4.28 7.36
C ALA A 109 -23.02 -3.36 8.03
N VAL A 110 -23.24 -2.05 7.98
CA VAL A 110 -22.37 -1.05 8.65
C VAL A 110 -22.35 -1.27 10.16
N ARG A 111 -23.51 -1.49 10.79
CA ARG A 111 -23.59 -1.73 12.24
C ARG A 111 -22.87 -3.00 12.67
N LEU A 112 -23.03 -4.10 11.92
CA LEU A 112 -22.37 -5.36 12.21
C LEU A 112 -20.84 -5.23 12.11
N LEU A 113 -20.35 -4.57 11.06
CA LEU A 113 -18.91 -4.34 10.90
C LEU A 113 -18.33 -3.47 12.02
N ARG A 114 -19.02 -2.40 12.41
CA ARG A 114 -18.62 -1.59 13.58
C ARG A 114 -18.61 -2.42 14.85
N LEU A 115 -19.65 -3.20 15.11
CA LEU A 115 -19.70 -4.06 16.29
C LEU A 115 -18.54 -5.05 16.33
N ILE A 116 -18.17 -5.65 15.19
CA ILE A 116 -17.03 -6.58 15.12
C ILE A 116 -15.69 -5.84 15.34
N ASP A 117 -15.54 -4.65 14.77
CA ASP A 117 -14.32 -3.86 14.88
C ASP A 117 -14.17 -3.21 16.27
N GLU A 118 -15.28 -2.89 16.95
CA GLU A 118 -15.34 -2.30 18.32
C GLU A 118 -15.44 -3.38 19.43
N ALA A 119 -15.87 -4.60 19.10
CA ALA A 119 -15.91 -5.72 20.03
C ALA A 119 -14.56 -6.09 20.69
N PRO A 120 -13.35 -5.82 20.15
CA PRO A 120 -12.15 -6.45 20.66
C PRO A 120 -11.39 -5.57 21.67
N GLU A 121 -12.08 -5.08 22.70
CA GLU A 121 -11.46 -4.76 24.01
C GLU A 121 -12.12 -5.54 25.15
N LYS A 122 -13.44 -5.72 25.12
CA LYS A 122 -14.18 -6.37 26.22
C LYS A 122 -14.16 -7.90 26.18
N LEU A 123 -13.91 -8.48 25.00
CA LEU A 123 -13.84 -9.93 24.78
C LEU A 123 -12.42 -10.50 24.81
N ARG A 124 -11.38 -9.66 24.96
CA ARG A 124 -9.95 -10.06 24.97
C ARG A 124 -9.39 -10.36 26.38
N ARG A 125 -10.24 -10.68 27.35
CA ARG A 125 -9.79 -11.10 28.69
C ARG A 125 -9.19 -12.50 28.67
#